data_AF-A0AAV6PRK1-F1
#
_entry.id   AF-A0AAV6PRK1-F1
#
_cell.length_a   1.000
_cell.length_b   1.000
_cell.length_c   1.000
_cell.angle_alpha   90.00
_cell.angle_beta   90.00
_cell.angle_gamma   90.00
#
_symmetry.space_group_name_H-M   'P 1'
#
loop_
_entity.id
_entity.type
_entity.pdbx_description
1 polymer ?
#
loop_
_entity_poly.entity_id
_entity_poly.type
_entity_poly.pdbx_seq_one_letter_code
_entity_poly.pdbx_strand_id
1 'polypeptide(L)'
;MLPPTGFRALFCMLSPNESSFQTLEEVPQYVHEATPFFIGLMVLEVLVGLLKSGDPVYSISDGLTSISAGMFSRLPSLLMRSTELTAYIYVWDHYRLVELPWDSAWTWWFTFLGVDLGYYWVHRFSHGTNT
;
A
#
# COMPACT_ATOMS: atom_id res chain seq x y z
N MET A 1 16.89 -16.20 -9.14
CA MET A 1 15.93 -17.23 -8.67
C MET A 1 15.06 -16.54 -7.64
N LEU A 2 13.81 -16.20 -7.96
CA LEU A 2 12.90 -15.60 -6.97
C LEU A 2 12.67 -16.63 -5.85
N PRO A 3 12.76 -16.27 -4.57
CA PRO A 3 12.32 -17.16 -3.52
C PRO A 3 10.84 -17.54 -3.78
N PRO A 4 10.44 -18.80 -3.54
CA PRO A 4 9.08 -19.31 -3.83
C PRO A 4 7.96 -18.50 -3.16
N THR A 5 8.30 -17.68 -2.17
CA THR A 5 7.44 -16.75 -1.46
C THR A 5 6.93 -15.61 -2.34
N GLY A 6 7.74 -15.07 -3.25
CA GLY A 6 7.36 -13.91 -4.08
C GLY A 6 6.22 -14.23 -5.06
N PHE A 7 6.22 -15.44 -5.64
CA PHE A 7 5.15 -15.88 -6.53
C PHE A 7 3.83 -16.11 -5.77
N ARG A 8 3.88 -16.71 -4.58
CA ARG A 8 2.70 -16.91 -3.73
C ARG A 8 2.09 -15.58 -3.25
N ALA A 9 2.95 -14.59 -2.99
CA ALA A 9 2.51 -13.24 -2.62
C ALA A 9 1.63 -12.58 -3.70
N LEU A 10 1.96 -12.78 -4.99
CA LEU A 10 1.17 -12.25 -6.10
C LEU A 10 -0.27 -12.77 -6.12
N PHE A 11 -0.48 -14.01 -5.68
CA PHE A 11 -1.81 -14.64 -5.60
C PHE A 11 -2.47 -14.53 -4.23
N CYS A 12 -1.94 -13.68 -3.34
CA CYS A 12 -2.43 -13.56 -1.97
C CYS A 12 -2.44 -14.91 -1.19
N MET A 13 -1.56 -15.84 -1.56
CA MET A 13 -1.45 -17.17 -0.94
C MET A 13 -0.44 -17.20 0.22
N LEU A 14 -0.36 -16.11 0.99
CA LEU A 14 0.48 -16.00 2.18
C LEU A 14 -0.38 -16.19 3.42
N SER A 15 0.11 -17.01 4.35
CA SER A 15 -0.53 -17.11 5.67
C SER A 15 -0.22 -15.86 6.51
N PRO A 16 -1.07 -15.48 7.48
CA PRO A 16 -0.81 -14.31 8.34
C PRO A 16 0.54 -14.36 9.07
N ASN A 17 1.02 -15.57 9.39
CA ASN A 17 2.31 -15.78 10.04
C ASN A 17 3.51 -15.51 9.12
N GLU A 18 3.32 -15.55 7.80
CA GLU A 18 4.36 -15.24 6.80
C GLU A 18 4.37 -13.76 6.40
N SER A 19 3.29 -13.01 6.69
CA SER A 19 3.11 -11.60 6.27
C SER A 19 3.09 -10.60 7.43
N SER A 20 3.10 -11.06 8.68
CA SER A 20 3.09 -10.21 9.87
C SER A 20 4.47 -10.20 10.51
N PHE A 21 5.13 -9.04 10.48
CA PHE A 21 6.48 -8.86 10.99
C PHE A 21 6.45 -7.99 12.24
N GLN A 22 7.30 -8.30 13.21
CA GLN A 22 7.36 -7.54 14.46
C GLN A 22 8.22 -6.27 14.30
N THR A 23 9.26 -6.33 13.48
CA THR A 23 10.18 -5.21 13.25
C THR A 23 10.30 -4.85 11.78
N LEU A 24 10.75 -3.63 11.49
CA LEU A 24 10.87 -3.12 10.13
C LEU A 24 11.99 -3.79 9.34
N GLU A 25 13.03 -4.30 10.01
CA GLU A 25 14.15 -4.95 9.33
C GLU A 25 13.76 -6.29 8.70
N GLU A 26 12.74 -6.95 9.23
CA GLU A 26 12.24 -8.23 8.72
C GLU A 26 11.32 -8.06 7.50
N VAL A 27 10.79 -6.85 7.27
CA VAL A 27 9.87 -6.56 6.17
C VAL A 27 10.64 -6.55 4.84
N PRO A 28 10.31 -7.44 3.88
CA PRO A 28 10.90 -7.42 2.56
C PRO A 28 10.67 -6.08 1.86
N GLN A 29 11.65 -5.63 1.07
CA GLN A 29 11.52 -4.41 0.28
C GLN A 29 10.67 -4.67 -0.97
N TYR A 30 9.34 -4.80 -0.77
CA TYR A 30 8.38 -5.13 -1.83
C TYR A 30 8.48 -4.20 -3.04
N VAL A 31 8.76 -2.91 -2.83
CA VAL A 31 8.91 -1.92 -3.90
C VAL A 31 10.09 -2.28 -4.81
N HIS A 32 11.24 -2.66 -4.23
CA HIS A 32 12.42 -3.04 -4.99
C HIS A 32 12.18 -4.34 -5.77
N GLU A 33 11.48 -5.30 -5.18
CA GLU A 33 11.14 -6.56 -5.84
C GLU A 33 10.12 -6.39 -6.96
N ALA A 34 9.14 -5.48 -6.82
CA ALA A 34 8.10 -5.23 -7.82
C ALA A 34 8.57 -4.31 -8.97
N THR A 35 9.52 -3.41 -8.72
CA THR A 35 10.06 -2.47 -9.71
C THR A 35 10.48 -3.12 -11.03
N PRO A 36 11.27 -4.22 -11.08
CA PRO A 36 11.69 -4.81 -12.34
C PRO A 36 10.52 -5.39 -13.15
N PHE A 37 9.49 -5.94 -12.51
CA PHE A 37 8.29 -6.41 -13.19
C PHE A 37 7.49 -5.26 -13.80
N PHE A 38 7.34 -4.16 -13.05
CA PHE A 38 6.65 -2.97 -13.52
C PHE A 38 7.34 -2.35 -14.74
N ILE A 39 8.67 -2.16 -14.68
CA ILE A 39 9.45 -1.63 -15.82
C ILE A 39 9.40 -2.60 -17.01
N GLY A 40 9.51 -3.90 -16.76
CA GLY A 40 9.41 -4.93 -17.81
C GLY A 40 8.07 -4.91 -18.54
N LEU A 41 6.96 -4.82 -17.80
CA LEU A 41 5.61 -4.72 -18.37
C LEU A 41 5.41 -3.41 -19.14
N MET A 42 5.95 -2.29 -18.64
CA MET A 42 5.89 -1.00 -19.32
C MET A 42 6.64 -1.04 -20.67
N VAL A 43 7.83 -1.65 -20.70
CA VAL A 43 8.58 -1.83 -21.96
C VAL A 43 7.83 -2.77 -22.91
N LEU A 44 7.26 -3.87 -22.40
CA LEU A 44 6.47 -4.80 -23.20
C LEU A 44 5.26 -4.11 -23.83
N GLU A 45 4.54 -3.30 -23.07
CA GLU A 45 3.41 -2.51 -23.56
C GLU A 45 3.82 -1.59 -24.71
N VAL A 46 4.95 -0.89 -24.58
CA VAL A 46 5.51 -0.05 -25.65
C VAL A 46 5.89 -0.88 -26.88
N LEU A 47 6.57 -2.02 -26.69
CA LEU A 47 6.98 -2.90 -27.80
C LEU A 47 5.77 -3.48 -28.55
N VAL A 48 4.74 -3.93 -27.84
CA VAL A 48 3.49 -4.42 -28.44
C VAL A 48 2.77 -3.29 -29.16
N GLY A 49 2.73 -2.08 -28.58
CA GLY A 49 2.15 -0.89 -29.22
C GLY A 49 2.83 -0.54 -30.54
N LEU A 50 4.16 -0.60 -30.57
CA LEU A 50 4.98 -0.38 -31.79
C LEU A 50 4.76 -1.46 -32.84
N LEU A 51 4.74 -2.74 -32.44
CA LEU A 51 4.57 -3.88 -33.36
C LEU A 51 3.17 -3.93 -33.98
N LYS A 52 2.14 -3.49 -33.24
CA LYS A 52 0.74 -3.63 -33.66
C LYS A 52 0.23 -2.43 -34.47
N SER A 53 0.78 -1.23 -34.27
CA SER A 53 0.19 -0.01 -34.83
C SER A 53 0.78 0.45 -36.15
N GLY A 54 2.04 0.13 -36.49
CA GLY A 54 2.66 0.45 -37.80
C GLY A 54 2.81 1.95 -38.15
N ASP A 55 2.01 2.81 -37.52
CA ASP A 55 1.98 4.26 -37.62
C ASP A 55 2.24 4.89 -36.23
N PRO A 56 2.77 6.13 -36.16
CA PRO A 56 3.22 6.79 -34.94
C PRO A 56 2.07 7.30 -34.06
N VAL A 57 1.04 6.50 -33.85
CA VAL A 57 -0.16 6.88 -33.08
C VAL A 57 0.07 6.79 -31.58
N TYR A 58 1.12 6.12 -31.11
CA TYR A 58 1.59 6.23 -29.73
C TYR A 58 2.44 7.50 -29.60
N SER A 59 1.79 8.66 -29.56
CA SER A 59 2.50 9.92 -29.36
C SER A 59 3.16 9.89 -27.98
N ILE A 60 4.45 10.19 -27.92
CA ILE A 60 5.21 10.25 -26.67
C ILE A 60 4.53 11.20 -25.67
N SER A 61 3.81 12.21 -26.16
CA SER A 61 2.95 13.10 -25.37
C SER A 61 1.89 12.37 -24.55
N ASP A 62 1.29 11.31 -25.09
CA ASP A 62 0.18 10.60 -24.46
C ASP A 62 0.71 9.65 -23.38
N GLY A 63 1.87 9.04 -23.64
CA GLY A 63 2.63 8.29 -22.63
C GLY A 63 3.10 9.18 -21.48
N LEU A 64 3.66 10.35 -21.79
CA LEU A 64 4.08 11.33 -20.77
C LEU A 64 2.90 11.86 -19.96
N THR A 65 1.77 12.15 -20.63
CA THR A 65 0.54 12.61 -19.98
C THR A 65 -0.01 11.53 -19.07
N SER A 66 0.00 10.26 -19.50
CA SER A 66 -0.48 9.13 -18.69
C SER A 66 0.40 8.87 -17.46
N ILE A 67 1.72 8.94 -17.60
CA ILE A 67 2.66 8.84 -16.47
C ILE A 67 2.45 10.01 -15.51
N SER A 68 2.34 11.23 -16.03
CA SER A 68 2.13 12.43 -15.21
C SER A 68 0.80 12.34 -14.45
N ALA A 69 -0.29 11.99 -15.13
CA ALA A 69 -1.60 11.76 -14.51
C ALA A 69 -1.54 10.65 -13.44
N GLY A 70 -0.80 9.57 -13.71
CA GLY A 70 -0.52 8.51 -12.75
C GLY A 70 0.18 9.05 -11.50
N MET A 71 1.26 9.81 -11.65
CA MET A 71 1.97 10.43 -10.53
C MET A 71 1.07 11.40 -9.73
N PHE A 72 0.33 12.26 -10.43
CA PHE A 72 -0.62 13.19 -9.80
C PHE A 72 -1.74 12.47 -9.05
N SER A 73 -2.22 11.33 -9.55
CA SER A 73 -3.25 10.55 -8.86
C SER A 73 -2.76 9.95 -7.53
N ARG A 74 -1.45 9.70 -7.40
CA ARG A 74 -0.85 9.10 -6.20
C ARG A 74 -0.45 10.15 -5.15
N LEU A 75 -0.13 11.38 -5.57
CA LEU A 75 0.31 12.47 -4.68
C LEU A 75 -0.63 12.72 -3.47
N PRO A 76 -1.95 12.91 -3.66
CA PRO A 76 -2.87 13.13 -2.53
C PRO A 76 -2.88 11.95 -1.55
N SER A 77 -2.86 10.72 -2.07
CA SER A 77 -2.83 9.52 -1.23
C SER A 77 -1.56 9.42 -0.41
N LEU A 78 -0.40 9.78 -0.98
CA LEU A 78 0.87 9.82 -0.26
C LEU A 78 0.83 10.86 0.86
N LEU A 79 0.37 12.08 0.59
CA LEU A 79 0.26 13.13 1.61
C LEU A 79 -0.66 12.73 2.77
N MET A 80 -1.82 12.15 2.46
CA MET A 80 -2.75 11.68 3.49
C MET A 80 -2.16 10.55 4.32
N ARG A 81 -1.54 9.55 3.67
CA ARG A 81 -0.86 8.43 4.36
C ARG A 81 0.33 8.90 5.20
N SER A 82 1.13 9.84 4.70
CA SER A 82 2.22 10.45 5.45
C SER A 82 1.70 11.18 6.68
N THR A 83 0.64 11.98 6.53
CA THR A 83 0.02 12.70 7.65
C THR A 83 -0.55 11.73 8.69
N GLU A 84 -1.25 10.69 8.24
CA GLU A 84 -1.77 9.60 9.08
C GLU A 84 -0.64 8.94 9.89
N LEU A 85 0.45 8.57 9.23
CA LEU A 85 1.61 7.95 9.88
C LEU A 85 2.30 8.89 10.87
N THR A 86 2.51 10.16 10.51
CA THR A 86 3.10 11.14 11.41
C THR A 86 2.22 11.39 12.63
N ALA A 87 0.90 11.49 12.45
CA ALA A 87 -0.05 11.62 13.55
C ALA A 87 -0.01 10.39 14.47
N TYR A 88 0.04 9.18 13.89
CA TYR A 88 0.21 7.94 14.65
C TYR A 88 1.48 7.95 15.49
N ILE A 89 2.64 8.27 14.88
CA ILE A 89 3.94 8.33 15.58
C ILE A 89 3.89 9.37 16.71
N TYR A 90 3.31 10.55 16.44
CA TYR A 90 3.19 11.61 17.44
C TYR A 90 2.38 11.17 18.67
N VAL A 91 1.22 10.55 18.43
CA VAL A 91 0.37 10.02 19.50
C VAL A 91 1.09 8.91 20.26
N TRP A 92 1.76 8.01 19.55
CA TRP A 92 2.54 6.93 20.15
C TRP A 92 3.65 7.46 21.08
N ASP A 93 4.42 8.45 20.62
CA ASP A 93 5.56 8.99 21.38
C ASP A 93 5.13 9.77 22.63
N HIS A 94 4.01 10.51 22.57
CA HIS A 94 3.57 11.40 23.65
C HIS A 94 2.49 10.80 24.57
N TYR A 95 1.68 9.85 24.08
CA TYR A 95 0.49 9.36 24.78
C TYR A 95 0.46 7.83 24.95
N ARG A 96 1.55 7.10 24.67
CA ARG A 96 1.60 5.67 25.01
C ARG A 96 1.53 5.49 26.53
N LEU A 97 0.48 4.79 26.99
CA LEU A 97 0.29 4.47 28.40
C LEU A 97 0.96 3.15 28.77
N VAL A 98 0.83 2.14 27.91
CA VAL A 98 1.34 0.78 28.10
C VAL A 98 1.77 0.20 26.76
N GLU A 99 2.89 -0.50 26.73
CA GLU A 99 3.31 -1.29 25.56
C GLU A 99 2.66 -2.66 25.62
N LEU A 100 1.84 -2.96 24.62
CA LEU A 100 1.14 -4.24 24.50
C LEU A 100 2.07 -5.26 23.82
N PRO A 101 2.28 -6.46 24.41
CA PRO A 101 3.13 -7.48 23.81
C PRO A 101 2.53 -8.05 22.52
N TRP A 102 3.36 -8.21 21.50
CA TRP A 102 2.98 -8.71 20.16
C TRP A 102 2.39 -10.14 20.19
N ASP A 103 2.99 -11.01 21.01
CA ASP A 103 2.63 -12.44 21.11
C ASP A 103 1.42 -12.72 22.02
N SER A 104 0.79 -11.69 22.58
CA SER A 104 -0.36 -11.87 23.48
C SER A 104 -1.67 -11.78 22.73
N ALA A 105 -2.50 -12.83 22.85
CA ALA A 105 -3.85 -12.84 22.29
C ALA A 105 -4.73 -11.67 22.79
N TRP A 106 -4.48 -11.17 24.01
CA TRP A 106 -5.22 -10.03 24.56
C TRP A 106 -4.94 -8.73 23.80
N THR A 107 -3.70 -8.52 23.34
CA THR A 107 -3.34 -7.36 22.52
C THR A 107 -4.20 -7.30 21.26
N TRP A 108 -4.37 -8.45 20.60
CA TRP A 108 -5.20 -8.58 19.40
C TRP A 108 -6.68 -8.31 19.69
N TRP A 109 -7.22 -8.83 20.80
CA TRP A 109 -8.61 -8.58 21.20
C TRP A 109 -8.89 -7.10 21.51
N PHE A 110 -8.02 -6.44 22.27
CA PHE A 110 -8.17 -5.01 22.56
C PHE A 110 -8.03 -4.16 21.30
N THR A 111 -7.07 -4.49 20.43
CA THR A 111 -6.89 -3.80 19.15
C THR A 111 -8.10 -3.97 18.25
N PHE A 112 -8.63 -5.20 18.14
CA PHE A 112 -9.84 -5.48 17.37
C PHE A 112 -11.02 -4.64 17.85
N LEU A 113 -11.31 -4.64 19.16
CA LEU A 113 -12.42 -3.86 19.72
C LEU A 113 -12.22 -2.34 19.57
N GLY A 114 -11.00 -1.85 19.81
CA GLY A 114 -10.68 -0.43 19.71
C GLY A 114 -10.80 0.09 18.28
N VAL A 115 -10.28 -0.66 17.30
CA VAL A 115 -10.39 -0.32 15.88
C VAL A 115 -11.84 -0.39 15.42
N ASP A 116 -12.60 -1.42 15.80
CA ASP A 116 -14.01 -1.56 15.43
C ASP A 116 -14.87 -0.42 15.97
N LEU A 117 -14.68 -0.06 17.25
CA LEU A 117 -15.36 1.08 17.86
C LEU A 117 -14.97 2.41 17.18
N GLY A 118 -13.68 2.65 16.96
CA GLY A 118 -13.21 3.86 16.28
C GLY A 118 -13.77 3.98 14.86
N TYR A 119 -13.78 2.88 14.12
CA TYR A 119 -14.37 2.82 12.78
C TYR A 119 -15.87 3.09 12.82
N TYR A 120 -16.62 2.49 13.75
CA TYR A 120 -18.04 2.74 13.94
C TYR A 120 -18.34 4.23 14.18
N TRP A 121 -17.53 4.90 15.02
CA TRP A 121 -17.72 6.31 15.32
C TRP A 121 -17.46 7.19 14.08
N VAL A 122 -16.34 6.98 13.39
CA VAL A 122 -16.04 7.71 12.15
C VAL A 122 -17.14 7.49 11.11
N HIS A 123 -17.59 6.25 10.93
CA HIS A 123 -18.67 5.91 10.01
C HIS A 123 -19.99 6.59 10.41
N ARG A 124 -20.33 6.61 11.71
CA ARG A 124 -21.52 7.27 12.25
C ARG A 124 -21.50 8.78 12.02
N PHE A 125 -20.38 9.45 12.28
CA PHE A 125 -20.23 10.89 12.06
C PHE A 125 -20.19 11.25 10.58
N SER A 126 -19.55 10.43 9.74
CA SER A 126 -19.49 10.62 8.29
C SER A 126 -20.87 10.55 7.61
N HIS A 127 -21.78 9.71 8.12
CA HIS A 127 -23.17 9.68 7.65
C HIS A 127 -24.07 10.73 8.31
N GLY A 128 -23.63 11.36 9.39
CA GLY A 128 -24.38 12.39 10.12
C GLY A 128 -24.30 13.79 9.52
N THR A 129 -23.52 14.01 8.45
CA THR A 129 -23.32 15.32 7.82
C THR A 129 -24.28 15.63 6.67
N ASN A 130 -25.33 14.82 6.49
CA ASN A 130 -26.36 14.98 5.45
C ASN A 130 -27.76 15.28 6.02
N THR A 131 -27.84 16.15 7.04
CA THR A 131 -29.08 16.79 7.50
C THR A 131 -28.82 18.24 7.83
#